data_AF-A0A6C0HTN3-F1
#
_entry.id   AF-A0A6C0HTN3-F1
#
_cell.length_a   1.000
_cell.length_b   1.000
_cell.length_c   1.000
_cell.angle_alpha   90.00
_cell.angle_beta   90.00
_cell.angle_gamma   90.00
#
_symmetry.space_group_name_H-M   'P 1'
#
loop_
_entity.id
_entity.type
_entity.pdbx_description
1 polymer ?
#
loop_
_entity_poly.entity_id
_entity_poly.type
_entity_poly.pdbx_seq_one_letter_code
_entity_poly.pdbx_strand_id
1 'polypeptide(L)'
;MPCKFISATGEKCTKSALYNLKGSSPEYCSLHKTEEMVDVYSIRCEHKNEKGDSCNKTVSYGYRDTKKKVRCAEHKLDGMIDLKHPPCQEPNCSNTRSYGFPNEKAATYCSEHKKDGMINVKHKKCEKCSQIPSYNYNGETRAKFCKEHKLENMVDVTHKRCEYNGCIHRPLYNIKGEKPRFCNHHKTNEMIDVLNKRCKYIDCYKFPSYNYPIESKPLYCSEHKLKDMIFVLGTKCINEWCEERYYINKYDNYCFRCFVNLFPDKPNSRNYKTKEKAVCDFIFETFNNMTWITDKQVLDGCSRRRPDLLLDLGYQVIIIEVDENQHNDYDSTCENKRLMELSKDVGHRNIIFIRFNPDDYKNINNEKIKSCWSINKTNTILIVNTKDRKQWNMRLETLKNKVEYWINNKTDKMVEIIQLFYDEC
;
A
#
# COMPACT_ATOMS: atom_id res chain seq x y z
N MET A 1 -23.85 -37.25 18.18
CA MET A 1 -24.86 -37.35 17.10
C MET A 1 -24.70 -36.16 16.16
N PRO A 2 -24.99 -36.30 14.86
CA PRO A 2 -25.02 -35.15 13.94
C PRO A 2 -26.17 -34.20 14.30
N CYS A 3 -26.02 -32.93 13.96
CA CYS A 3 -27.02 -31.91 14.15
C CYS A 3 -28.27 -32.21 13.31
N LYS A 4 -29.47 -32.03 13.90
CA LYS A 4 -30.75 -32.26 13.24
C LYS A 4 -31.13 -31.20 12.20
N PHE A 5 -30.37 -30.12 12.07
CA PHE A 5 -30.67 -29.06 11.10
C PHE A 5 -30.53 -29.54 9.66
N ILE A 6 -31.53 -29.19 8.85
CA ILE A 6 -31.58 -29.40 7.40
C ILE A 6 -31.77 -28.03 6.76
N SER A 7 -30.94 -27.68 5.79
CA SER A 7 -31.08 -26.42 5.05
C SER A 7 -32.35 -26.40 4.20
N ALA A 8 -32.73 -25.22 3.71
CA ALA A 8 -33.83 -25.08 2.75
C ALA A 8 -33.59 -25.86 1.43
N THR A 9 -32.32 -26.16 1.11
CA THR A 9 -31.93 -26.98 -0.04
C THR A 9 -31.88 -28.48 0.25
N GLY A 10 -32.26 -28.91 1.46
CA GLY A 10 -32.29 -30.32 1.86
C GLY A 10 -30.95 -30.88 2.37
N GLU A 11 -29.91 -30.06 2.51
CA GLU A 11 -28.60 -30.49 2.99
C GLU A 11 -28.58 -30.66 4.52
N LYS A 12 -28.14 -31.83 4.99
CA LYS A 12 -28.03 -32.13 6.42
C LYS A 12 -26.74 -31.56 7.02
N CYS A 13 -26.85 -30.95 8.20
CA CYS A 13 -25.68 -30.47 8.91
C CYS A 13 -24.78 -31.61 9.42
N THR A 14 -23.50 -31.57 9.08
CA THR A 14 -22.50 -32.59 9.50
C THR A 14 -21.87 -32.31 10.86
N LYS A 15 -22.15 -31.15 11.47
CA LYS A 15 -21.59 -30.78 12.78
C LYS A 15 -22.22 -31.58 13.91
N SER A 16 -21.45 -31.80 14.98
CA SER A 16 -21.94 -32.49 16.17
C SER A 16 -23.00 -31.68 16.91
N ALA A 17 -24.08 -32.35 17.32
CA ALA A 17 -25.09 -31.82 18.21
C ALA A 17 -24.57 -31.73 19.65
N LEU A 18 -24.72 -30.57 20.28
CA LEU A 18 -24.31 -30.29 21.66
C LEU A 18 -25.39 -29.50 22.43
N TYR A 19 -26.29 -28.82 21.71
CA TYR A 19 -27.24 -27.86 22.25
C TYR A 19 -28.67 -28.37 22.18
N ASN A 20 -29.45 -28.09 23.21
CA ASN A 20 -30.90 -28.23 23.25
C ASN A 20 -31.47 -27.44 24.45
N LEU A 21 -32.79 -27.52 24.66
CA LEU A 21 -33.43 -27.06 25.90
C LEU A 21 -32.91 -27.87 27.10
N LYS A 22 -32.83 -27.22 28.26
CA LYS A 22 -32.30 -27.82 29.49
C LYS A 22 -33.09 -29.09 29.86
N GLY A 23 -32.38 -30.20 30.04
CA GLY A 23 -32.97 -31.51 30.37
C GLY A 23 -33.23 -32.40 29.15
N SER A 24 -33.11 -31.87 27.93
CA SER A 24 -33.24 -32.65 26.69
C SER A 24 -31.89 -33.18 26.20
N SER A 25 -31.92 -34.22 25.34
CA SER A 25 -30.73 -34.73 24.65
C SER A 25 -30.22 -33.73 23.60
N PRO A 26 -28.92 -33.72 23.26
CA PRO A 26 -28.37 -32.75 22.32
C PRO A 26 -28.85 -33.01 20.88
N GLU A 27 -29.40 -31.97 20.24
CA GLU A 27 -29.95 -32.09 18.87
C GLU A 27 -29.36 -31.07 17.88
N TYR A 28 -28.88 -29.93 18.37
CA TYR A 28 -28.40 -28.83 17.54
C TYR A 28 -26.92 -28.53 17.78
N CYS A 29 -26.22 -28.08 16.74
CA CYS A 29 -24.84 -27.59 16.87
C CYS A 29 -24.83 -26.10 17.26
N SER A 30 -23.65 -25.56 17.57
CA SER A 30 -23.51 -24.16 18.00
C SER A 30 -23.99 -23.12 16.98
N LEU A 31 -24.05 -23.47 15.68
CA LEU A 31 -24.54 -22.57 14.64
C LEU A 31 -26.06 -22.61 14.46
N HIS A 32 -26.72 -23.69 14.90
CA HIS A 32 -28.14 -23.94 14.68
C HIS A 32 -28.91 -24.00 16.01
N LYS A 33 -28.31 -23.45 17.08
CA LYS A 33 -28.98 -23.31 18.37
C LYS A 33 -29.83 -22.04 18.36
N THR A 34 -30.96 -22.05 19.05
CA THR A 34 -31.69 -20.82 19.37
C THR A 34 -31.09 -20.13 20.59
N GLU A 35 -31.60 -18.95 20.94
CA GLU A 35 -31.16 -18.23 22.15
C GLU A 35 -31.50 -19.00 23.44
N GLU A 36 -32.64 -19.70 23.46
CA GLU A 36 -33.10 -20.50 24.60
C GLU A 36 -32.34 -21.83 24.77
N MET A 37 -31.64 -22.29 23.73
CA MET A 37 -30.89 -23.54 23.76
C MET A 37 -29.54 -23.38 24.46
N VAL A 38 -29.28 -24.30 25.39
CA VAL A 38 -28.04 -24.40 26.17
C VAL A 38 -27.26 -25.64 25.76
N ASP A 39 -25.96 -25.66 26.02
CA ASP A 39 -25.13 -26.85 25.81
C ASP A 39 -25.40 -27.87 26.94
N VAL A 40 -26.16 -28.90 26.56
CA VAL A 40 -26.66 -29.99 27.41
C VAL A 40 -25.76 -31.22 27.38
N TYR A 41 -24.72 -31.22 26.53
CA TYR A 41 -23.81 -32.35 26.39
C TYR A 41 -22.54 -32.18 27.22
N SER A 42 -21.98 -30.96 27.29
CA SER A 42 -20.74 -30.73 28.01
C SER A 42 -20.93 -30.75 29.53
N ILE A 43 -20.09 -31.51 30.21
CA ILE A 43 -20.05 -31.58 31.67
C ILE A 43 -19.57 -30.23 32.25
N ARG A 44 -20.31 -29.70 33.22
CA ARG A 44 -20.05 -28.41 33.90
C ARG A 44 -19.23 -28.59 35.16
N CYS A 45 -18.49 -27.55 35.53
CA CYS A 45 -17.65 -27.52 36.71
C CYS A 45 -18.48 -27.70 37.98
N GLU A 46 -18.02 -28.58 38.87
CA GLU A 46 -18.70 -28.88 40.15
C GLU A 46 -18.56 -27.77 41.20
N HIS A 47 -17.92 -26.65 40.88
CA HIS A 47 -17.74 -25.55 41.83
C HIS A 47 -19.04 -24.77 41.99
N LYS A 48 -19.40 -24.50 43.23
CA LYS A 48 -20.43 -23.54 43.62
C LYS A 48 -19.80 -22.40 44.39
N ASN A 49 -20.21 -21.17 44.12
CA ASN A 49 -19.77 -20.01 44.88
C ASN A 49 -20.43 -20.00 46.28
N GLU A 50 -20.05 -19.02 47.12
CA GLU A 50 -20.60 -18.84 48.47
C GLU A 50 -22.13 -18.63 48.51
N LYS A 51 -22.71 -18.16 47.40
CA LYS A 51 -24.17 -17.97 47.23
C LYS A 51 -24.89 -19.23 46.73
N GLY A 52 -24.15 -20.32 46.46
CA GLY A 52 -24.68 -21.58 45.94
C GLY A 52 -24.80 -21.65 44.41
N ASP A 53 -24.43 -20.60 43.67
CA ASP A 53 -24.49 -20.58 42.21
C ASP A 53 -23.44 -21.51 41.60
N SER A 54 -23.86 -22.35 40.65
CA SER A 54 -22.97 -23.32 39.99
C SER A 54 -22.17 -22.69 38.85
N CYS A 55 -20.92 -23.12 38.70
CA CYS A 55 -20.05 -22.63 37.64
C CYS A 55 -20.47 -23.17 36.26
N ASN A 56 -20.69 -22.25 35.30
CA ASN A 56 -21.08 -22.60 33.93
C ASN A 56 -19.92 -23.02 33.00
N LYS A 57 -18.67 -23.02 33.48
CA LYS A 57 -17.50 -23.42 32.68
C LYS A 57 -17.45 -24.94 32.54
N THR A 58 -17.00 -25.42 31.38
CA THR A 58 -16.83 -26.85 31.13
C THR A 58 -15.63 -27.40 31.89
N VAL A 59 -15.74 -28.67 32.31
CA VAL A 59 -14.65 -29.33 33.04
C VAL A 59 -13.45 -29.64 32.15
N SER A 60 -12.26 -29.39 32.66
CA SER A 60 -11.00 -29.75 32.02
C SER A 60 -9.97 -30.32 32.99
N TYR A 61 -10.12 -30.10 34.30
CA TYR A 61 -9.18 -30.50 35.35
C TYR A 61 -9.72 -31.65 36.20
N GLY A 62 -8.80 -32.49 36.67
CA GLY A 62 -9.09 -33.56 37.62
C GLY A 62 -7.81 -34.23 38.10
N TYR A 63 -7.95 -35.30 38.89
CA TYR A 63 -6.81 -36.04 39.43
C TYR A 63 -6.34 -37.16 38.49
N ARG A 64 -5.03 -37.45 38.51
CA ARG A 64 -4.36 -38.37 37.57
C ARG A 64 -4.83 -39.83 37.72
N ASP A 65 -5.15 -40.24 38.94
CA ASP A 65 -5.67 -41.55 39.32
C ASP A 65 -7.10 -41.79 38.81
N THR A 66 -7.99 -40.82 39.01
CA THR A 66 -9.40 -40.94 38.62
C THR A 66 -9.61 -40.79 37.12
N LYS A 67 -8.74 -40.02 36.44
CA LYS A 67 -8.88 -39.61 35.02
C LYS A 67 -10.23 -38.91 34.72
N LYS A 68 -10.96 -38.47 35.74
CA LYS A 68 -12.27 -37.79 35.62
C LYS A 68 -12.07 -36.28 35.68
N LYS A 69 -12.63 -35.57 34.70
CA LYS A 69 -12.66 -34.10 34.69
C LYS A 69 -13.83 -33.63 35.56
N VAL A 70 -13.54 -32.82 36.58
CA VAL A 70 -14.51 -32.36 37.59
C VAL A 70 -14.51 -30.85 37.80
N ARG A 71 -13.38 -30.17 37.49
CA ARG A 71 -13.23 -28.71 37.66
C ARG A 71 -12.83 -28.02 36.35
N CYS A 72 -13.13 -26.73 36.24
CA CYS A 72 -12.59 -25.87 35.19
C CYS A 72 -11.22 -25.32 35.59
N ALA A 73 -10.56 -24.58 34.70
CA ALA A 73 -9.22 -24.03 34.94
C ALA A 73 -9.12 -23.08 36.14
N GLU A 74 -10.16 -22.29 36.39
CA GLU A 74 -10.19 -21.31 37.48
C GLU A 74 -10.53 -21.94 38.83
N HIS A 75 -11.29 -23.05 38.82
CA HIS A 75 -11.70 -23.75 40.04
C HIS A 75 -10.91 -25.04 40.25
N LYS A 76 -9.73 -25.17 39.64
CA LYS A 76 -8.84 -26.30 39.87
C LYS A 76 -8.34 -26.24 41.32
N LEU A 77 -8.25 -27.40 41.97
CA LEU A 77 -7.65 -27.54 43.28
C LEU A 77 -6.17 -27.92 43.14
N ASP A 78 -5.42 -27.81 44.23
CA ASP A 78 -4.05 -28.26 44.25
C ASP A 78 -3.94 -29.76 43.92
N GLY A 79 -2.89 -30.14 43.20
CA GLY A 79 -2.71 -31.50 42.67
C GLY A 79 -3.61 -31.87 41.46
N MET A 80 -4.56 -31.03 41.02
CA MET A 80 -5.33 -31.28 39.80
C MET A 80 -4.53 -30.95 38.53
N ILE A 81 -4.67 -31.80 37.52
CA ILE A 81 -4.01 -31.68 36.21
C ILE A 81 -5.03 -31.44 35.09
N ASP A 82 -4.59 -30.83 33.99
CA ASP A 82 -5.41 -30.70 32.78
C ASP A 82 -5.55 -32.08 32.11
N LEU A 83 -6.75 -32.66 32.18
CA LEU A 83 -7.10 -33.93 31.54
C LEU A 83 -7.70 -33.74 30.13
N LYS A 84 -8.03 -32.49 29.76
CA LYS A 84 -8.44 -32.12 28.40
C LYS A 84 -7.23 -32.09 27.47
N HIS A 85 -6.08 -31.63 27.96
CA HIS A 85 -4.78 -31.72 27.29
C HIS A 85 -3.85 -32.63 28.12
N PRO A 86 -3.89 -33.96 27.89
CA PRO A 86 -3.33 -34.90 28.86
C PRO A 86 -1.84 -34.63 29.13
N PRO A 87 -1.40 -34.79 30.39
CA PRO A 87 -0.03 -34.51 30.78
C PRO A 87 0.94 -35.55 30.22
N CYS A 88 2.22 -35.24 30.33
CA CYS A 88 3.33 -36.16 30.10
C CYS A 88 3.14 -37.47 30.87
N GLN A 89 3.48 -38.60 30.26
CA GLN A 89 3.43 -39.91 30.90
C GLN A 89 4.44 -40.05 32.05
N GLU A 90 5.53 -39.29 32.03
CA GLU A 90 6.51 -39.24 33.11
C GLU A 90 5.84 -38.99 34.49
N PRO A 91 6.17 -39.78 35.53
CA PRO A 91 5.67 -39.56 36.88
C PRO A 91 5.93 -38.14 37.37
N ASN A 92 4.98 -37.57 38.12
CA ASN A 92 5.05 -36.22 38.69
C ASN A 92 5.21 -35.06 37.68
N CYS A 93 5.15 -35.32 36.38
CA CYS A 93 5.19 -34.28 35.37
C CYS A 93 3.77 -33.77 35.05
N SER A 94 3.57 -32.46 35.13
CA SER A 94 2.34 -31.76 34.75
C SER A 94 2.41 -31.12 33.36
N ASN A 95 3.58 -31.13 32.71
CA ASN A 95 3.75 -30.58 31.36
C ASN A 95 2.89 -31.33 30.34
N THR A 96 2.27 -30.60 29.42
CA THR A 96 1.43 -31.20 28.37
C THR A 96 2.29 -32.02 27.42
N ARG A 97 1.86 -33.26 27.13
CA ARG A 97 2.55 -34.11 26.16
C ARG A 97 2.47 -33.52 24.75
N SER A 98 3.60 -33.45 24.05
CA SER A 98 3.73 -32.95 22.67
C SER A 98 4.66 -33.81 21.79
N TYR A 99 5.44 -34.71 22.39
CA TYR A 99 6.38 -35.60 21.73
C TYR A 99 5.89 -37.04 21.74
N GLY A 100 6.14 -37.75 20.64
CA GLY A 100 5.84 -39.17 20.44
C GLY A 100 6.73 -39.74 19.33
N PHE A 101 6.66 -41.04 19.07
CA PHE A 101 7.44 -41.64 17.99
C PHE A 101 6.86 -41.30 16.62
N PRO A 102 7.67 -41.37 15.54
CA PRO A 102 7.19 -41.18 14.18
C PRO A 102 5.96 -42.05 13.89
N ASN A 103 4.94 -41.46 13.24
CA ASN A 103 3.65 -42.07 12.89
C ASN A 103 2.65 -42.33 14.04
N GLU A 104 3.00 -42.04 15.30
CA GLU A 104 2.02 -42.08 16.39
C GLU A 104 1.03 -40.91 16.29
N LYS A 105 -0.27 -41.20 16.43
CA LYS A 105 -1.32 -40.17 16.40
C LYS A 105 -1.41 -39.35 17.70
N ALA A 106 -0.82 -39.84 18.79
CA ALA A 106 -0.89 -39.21 20.10
C ALA A 106 0.50 -39.00 20.67
N ALA A 107 0.78 -37.78 21.13
CA ALA A 107 1.96 -37.50 21.95
C ALA A 107 1.85 -38.23 23.30
N THR A 108 2.99 -38.64 23.85
CA THR A 108 3.12 -39.37 25.13
C THR A 108 3.97 -38.60 26.14
N TYR A 109 4.99 -37.87 25.69
CA TYR A 109 5.91 -37.12 26.56
C TYR A 109 5.93 -35.62 26.25
N CYS A 110 6.37 -34.79 27.20
CA CYS A 110 6.64 -33.37 26.97
C CYS A 110 8.03 -33.17 26.34
N SER A 111 8.44 -31.92 26.11
CA SER A 111 9.77 -31.60 25.55
C SER A 111 10.94 -32.00 26.43
N GLU A 112 10.76 -31.92 27.76
CA GLU A 112 11.81 -32.25 28.75
C GLU A 112 11.99 -33.75 28.90
N HIS A 113 10.89 -34.50 28.83
CA HIS A 113 10.89 -35.97 28.94
C HIS A 113 10.84 -36.67 27.57
N LYS A 114 11.21 -35.97 26.50
CA LYS A 114 11.31 -36.59 25.17
C LYS A 114 12.39 -37.67 25.21
N LYS A 115 12.10 -38.84 24.66
CA LYS A 115 13.09 -39.92 24.49
C LYS A 115 13.79 -39.80 23.14
N ASP A 116 14.92 -40.48 22.99
CA ASP A 116 15.62 -40.53 21.71
C ASP A 116 14.71 -41.08 20.61
N GLY A 117 14.81 -40.50 19.41
CA GLY A 117 13.91 -40.78 18.29
C GLY A 117 12.49 -40.19 18.38
N MET A 118 12.09 -39.52 19.47
CA MET A 118 10.78 -38.86 19.55
C MET A 118 10.75 -37.50 18.83
N ILE A 119 9.66 -37.22 18.11
CA ILE A 119 9.41 -35.96 17.40
C ILE A 119 8.22 -35.22 18.03
N ASN A 120 8.15 -33.90 17.84
CA ASN A 120 6.99 -33.13 18.23
C ASN A 120 5.82 -33.44 17.27
N VAL A 121 4.89 -34.30 17.70
CA VAL A 121 3.74 -34.74 16.89
C VAL A 121 2.58 -33.74 16.91
N LYS A 122 2.57 -32.79 17.87
CA LYS A 122 1.57 -31.71 17.96
C LYS A 122 1.94 -30.48 17.13
N HIS A 123 3.16 -29.97 17.31
CA HIS A 123 3.69 -28.80 16.61
C HIS A 123 4.78 -29.26 15.64
N LYS A 124 4.33 -29.60 14.43
CA LYS A 124 5.21 -30.08 13.36
C LYS A 124 6.19 -28.98 12.97
N LYS A 125 7.46 -29.37 12.84
CA LYS A 125 8.54 -28.51 12.36
C LYS A 125 8.80 -28.79 10.88
N CYS A 126 9.48 -27.87 10.22
CA CYS A 126 10.05 -28.12 8.90
C CYS A 126 10.97 -29.35 8.94
N GLU A 127 10.94 -30.18 7.91
CA GLU A 127 11.78 -31.39 7.85
C GLU A 127 13.30 -31.10 7.84
N LYS A 128 13.71 -29.84 7.60
CA LYS A 128 15.12 -29.42 7.57
C LYS A 128 15.52 -28.43 8.66
N CYS A 129 14.57 -27.88 9.43
CA CYS A 129 14.89 -26.92 10.51
C CYS A 129 13.77 -26.76 11.54
N SER A 130 14.00 -25.94 12.57
CA SER A 130 13.01 -25.71 13.64
C SER A 130 11.89 -24.72 13.28
N GLN A 131 11.83 -24.20 12.05
CA GLN A 131 10.78 -23.28 11.62
C GLN A 131 9.44 -23.99 11.41
N ILE A 132 8.33 -23.25 11.54
CA ILE A 132 6.99 -23.77 11.25
C ILE A 132 6.88 -24.01 9.73
N PRO A 133 6.47 -25.21 9.29
CA PRO A 133 6.31 -25.49 7.88
C PRO A 133 5.02 -24.86 7.35
N SER A 134 5.09 -24.32 6.14
CA SER A 134 3.94 -23.80 5.40
C SER A 134 3.84 -24.34 3.97
N TYR A 135 4.88 -25.00 3.46
CA TYR A 135 4.99 -25.44 2.07
C TYR A 135 4.91 -26.96 1.93
N ASN A 136 4.24 -27.41 0.86
CA ASN A 136 4.26 -28.77 0.33
C ASN A 136 3.83 -28.75 -1.16
N TYR A 137 3.75 -29.90 -1.82
CA TYR A 137 3.25 -30.01 -3.19
C TYR A 137 1.74 -29.70 -3.29
N ASN A 138 1.29 -29.36 -4.49
CA ASN A 138 -0.10 -29.00 -4.73
C ASN A 138 -1.04 -30.20 -4.45
N GLY A 139 -2.17 -29.96 -3.79
CA GLY A 139 -3.11 -31.00 -3.36
C GLY A 139 -2.82 -31.60 -1.97
N GLU A 140 -1.60 -31.46 -1.47
CA GLU A 140 -1.25 -31.90 -0.12
C GLU A 140 -1.86 -30.97 0.94
N THR A 141 -2.45 -31.54 1.99
CA THR A 141 -3.07 -30.77 3.09
C THR A 141 -2.12 -30.52 4.25
N ARG A 142 -0.97 -31.21 4.29
CA ARG A 142 -0.01 -31.13 5.38
C ARG A 142 1.26 -30.44 4.92
N ALA A 143 1.62 -29.31 5.52
CA ALA A 143 2.91 -28.67 5.27
C ALA A 143 4.09 -29.51 5.80
N LYS A 144 5.18 -29.53 5.03
CA LYS A 144 6.43 -30.26 5.36
C LYS A 144 7.64 -29.34 5.45
N PHE A 145 7.67 -28.27 4.66
CA PHE A 145 8.82 -27.37 4.55
C PHE A 145 8.47 -25.93 4.94
N CYS A 146 9.43 -25.20 5.47
CA CYS A 146 9.32 -23.75 5.64
C CYS A 146 9.65 -23.05 4.30
N LYS A 147 9.50 -21.72 4.27
CA LYS A 147 9.78 -20.90 3.07
C LYS A 147 11.19 -21.12 2.52
N GLU A 148 12.19 -21.16 3.40
CA GLU A 148 13.60 -21.32 3.03
C GLU A 148 13.95 -22.74 2.55
N HIS A 149 13.18 -23.75 2.99
CA HIS A 149 13.43 -25.15 2.65
C HIS A 149 12.41 -25.72 1.66
N LYS A 150 11.56 -24.88 1.06
CA LYS A 150 10.64 -25.34 0.02
C LYS A 150 11.45 -25.80 -1.19
N LEU A 151 11.03 -26.92 -1.79
CA LEU A 151 11.59 -27.38 -3.05
C LEU A 151 10.88 -26.68 -4.22
N GLU A 152 11.43 -26.87 -5.41
CA GLU A 152 10.77 -26.45 -6.65
C GLU A 152 9.36 -27.03 -6.76
N ASN A 153 8.43 -26.25 -7.29
CA ASN A 153 7.01 -26.59 -7.41
C ASN A 153 6.24 -26.78 -6.09
N MET A 154 6.86 -26.55 -4.93
CA MET A 154 6.13 -26.49 -3.66
C MET A 154 5.41 -25.15 -3.49
N VAL A 155 4.22 -25.25 -2.91
CA VAL A 155 3.22 -24.19 -2.73
C VAL A 155 2.84 -24.08 -1.26
N ASP A 156 2.40 -22.90 -0.83
CA ASP A 156 1.93 -22.71 0.54
C ASP A 156 0.59 -23.45 0.73
N VAL A 157 0.58 -24.52 1.53
CA VAL A 157 -0.61 -25.37 1.78
C VAL A 157 -1.33 -24.99 3.09
N THR A 158 -0.79 -24.04 3.84
CA THR A 158 -1.36 -23.60 5.13
C THR A 158 -2.32 -22.45 4.98
N HIS A 159 -2.06 -21.56 4.02
CA HIS A 159 -2.90 -20.39 3.79
C HIS A 159 -3.98 -20.68 2.76
N LYS A 160 -5.12 -20.00 2.91
CA LYS A 160 -6.20 -20.06 1.93
C LYS A 160 -5.70 -19.62 0.55
N ARG A 161 -6.20 -20.30 -0.46
CA ARG A 161 -5.92 -20.01 -1.87
C ARG A 161 -7.15 -19.49 -2.56
N CYS A 162 -6.92 -18.83 -3.68
CA CYS A 162 -7.96 -18.50 -4.63
C CYS A 162 -8.74 -19.77 -5.00
N GLU A 163 -10.07 -19.66 -5.04
CA GLU A 163 -10.96 -20.79 -5.35
C GLU A 163 -10.93 -21.21 -6.82
N TYR A 164 -10.35 -20.40 -7.70
CA TYR A 164 -10.08 -20.80 -9.07
C TYR A 164 -9.15 -22.01 -9.12
N ASN A 165 -9.54 -23.03 -9.89
CA ASN A 165 -8.85 -24.31 -9.93
C ASN A 165 -7.38 -24.15 -10.34
N GLY A 166 -6.47 -24.76 -9.58
CA GLY A 166 -5.03 -24.69 -9.80
C GLY A 166 -4.36 -23.37 -9.39
N CYS A 167 -5.10 -22.37 -8.92
CA CYS A 167 -4.51 -21.10 -8.52
C CYS A 167 -3.77 -21.20 -7.18
N ILE A 168 -2.52 -20.73 -7.16
CA ILE A 168 -1.66 -20.74 -5.96
C ILE A 168 -1.63 -19.39 -5.23
N HIS A 169 -2.29 -18.36 -5.79
CA HIS A 169 -2.32 -17.03 -5.21
C HIS A 169 -3.30 -16.94 -4.04
N ARG A 170 -2.99 -16.09 -3.06
CA ARG A 170 -3.90 -15.81 -1.95
C ARG A 170 -5.14 -15.07 -2.44
N PRO A 171 -6.32 -15.37 -1.89
CA PRO A 171 -7.53 -14.64 -2.21
C PRO A 171 -7.51 -13.28 -1.48
N LEU A 172 -7.87 -12.24 -2.22
CA LEU A 172 -8.05 -10.87 -1.73
C LEU A 172 -9.43 -10.31 -2.09
N TYR A 173 -10.05 -10.84 -3.15
CA TYR A 173 -11.24 -10.31 -3.77
C TYR A 173 -12.46 -11.18 -3.50
N ASN A 174 -13.60 -10.50 -3.29
CA ASN A 174 -14.94 -11.09 -3.31
C ASN A 174 -16.00 -9.96 -3.41
N ILE A 175 -17.29 -10.31 -3.37
CA ILE A 175 -18.38 -9.34 -3.22
C ILE A 175 -18.35 -8.65 -1.85
N LYS A 176 -18.99 -7.47 -1.76
CA LYS A 176 -19.04 -6.65 -0.54
C LYS A 176 -19.63 -7.44 0.65
N GLY A 177 -18.95 -7.39 1.79
CA GLY A 177 -19.38 -8.06 3.03
C GLY A 177 -18.93 -9.52 3.17
N GLU A 178 -18.43 -10.14 2.10
CA GLU A 178 -18.01 -11.54 2.11
C GLU A 178 -16.51 -11.72 2.37
N LYS A 179 -16.12 -12.94 2.76
CA LYS A 179 -14.70 -13.32 2.96
C LYS A 179 -13.97 -13.42 1.61
N PRO A 180 -12.66 -13.16 1.52
CA PRO A 180 -11.92 -13.24 0.26
C PRO A 180 -11.94 -14.67 -0.30
N ARG A 181 -12.29 -14.81 -1.59
CA ARG A 181 -12.38 -16.10 -2.31
C ARG A 181 -11.48 -16.14 -3.56
N PHE A 182 -11.21 -15.00 -4.19
CA PHE A 182 -10.46 -14.93 -5.46
C PHE A 182 -9.23 -14.04 -5.38
N CYS A 183 -8.20 -14.31 -6.18
CA CYS A 183 -7.03 -13.44 -6.30
C CYS A 183 -7.26 -12.33 -7.35
N ASN A 184 -6.30 -11.42 -7.51
CA ASN A 184 -6.43 -10.31 -8.47
C ASN A 184 -6.60 -10.79 -9.93
N HIS A 185 -6.04 -11.95 -10.27
CA HIS A 185 -6.14 -12.53 -11.61
C HIS A 185 -7.50 -13.21 -11.89
N HIS A 186 -8.24 -13.58 -10.84
CA HIS A 186 -9.50 -14.31 -10.96
C HIS A 186 -10.69 -13.55 -10.35
N LYS A 187 -10.55 -12.23 -10.19
CA LYS A 187 -11.66 -11.37 -9.77
C LYS A 187 -12.57 -11.05 -10.97
N THR A 188 -13.88 -10.99 -10.75
CA THR A 188 -14.81 -10.41 -11.72
C THR A 188 -14.88 -8.89 -11.54
N ASN A 189 -15.58 -8.18 -12.45
CA ASN A 189 -15.76 -6.72 -12.35
C ASN A 189 -16.56 -6.31 -11.11
N GLU A 190 -17.44 -7.18 -10.61
CA GLU A 190 -18.23 -6.95 -9.40
C GLU A 190 -17.44 -7.22 -8.10
N MET A 191 -16.31 -7.93 -8.21
CA MET A 191 -15.50 -8.29 -7.05
C MET A 191 -14.53 -7.17 -6.67
N ILE A 192 -14.46 -6.93 -5.37
CA ILE A 192 -13.68 -5.87 -4.75
C ILE A 192 -12.69 -6.47 -3.74
N ASP A 193 -11.60 -5.77 -3.43
CA ASP A 193 -10.60 -6.24 -2.46
C ASP A 193 -11.15 -6.20 -1.02
N VAL A 194 -11.67 -7.32 -0.52
CA VAL A 194 -12.33 -7.43 0.80
C VAL A 194 -11.36 -7.62 1.97
N LEU A 195 -10.05 -7.71 1.71
CA LEU A 195 -9.05 -7.91 2.76
C LEU A 195 -8.34 -6.60 3.12
N ASN A 196 -7.91 -5.84 2.11
CA ASN A 196 -7.09 -4.65 2.31
C ASN A 196 -7.90 -3.43 2.73
N LYS A 197 -7.22 -2.48 3.39
CA LYS A 197 -7.84 -1.20 3.79
C LYS A 197 -8.30 -0.42 2.57
N ARG A 198 -9.44 0.26 2.72
CA ARG A 198 -10.09 1.05 1.68
C ARG A 198 -10.19 2.50 2.09
N CYS A 199 -10.39 3.35 1.09
CA CYS A 199 -10.84 4.72 1.29
C CYS A 199 -12.03 4.77 2.26
N LYS A 200 -12.04 5.74 3.17
CA LYS A 200 -13.10 5.99 4.15
C LYS A 200 -14.37 6.56 3.52
N TYR A 201 -14.28 7.08 2.30
CA TYR A 201 -15.45 7.57 1.56
C TYR A 201 -16.40 6.41 1.22
N ILE A 202 -17.70 6.65 1.37
CA ILE A 202 -18.75 5.65 1.14
C ILE A 202 -18.68 5.12 -0.30
N ASP A 203 -18.77 3.79 -0.43
CA ASP A 203 -18.69 3.08 -1.71
C ASP A 203 -17.41 3.32 -2.54
N CYS A 204 -16.34 3.81 -1.93
CA CYS A 204 -15.03 3.86 -2.56
C CYS A 204 -14.18 2.61 -2.24
N TYR A 205 -13.70 1.96 -3.29
CA TYR A 205 -12.90 0.74 -3.18
C TYR A 205 -11.42 0.93 -3.49
N LYS A 206 -10.98 2.17 -3.69
CA LYS A 206 -9.58 2.52 -3.93
C LYS A 206 -8.77 2.42 -2.64
N PHE A 207 -7.49 2.08 -2.80
CA PHE A 207 -6.55 2.07 -1.69
C PHE A 207 -6.38 3.49 -1.13
N PRO A 208 -6.43 3.69 0.20
CA PRO A 208 -6.25 5.01 0.77
C PRO A 208 -4.77 5.40 0.75
N SER A 209 -4.49 6.66 0.39
CA SER A 209 -3.15 7.24 0.34
C SER A 209 -3.04 8.64 0.95
N TYR A 210 -4.16 9.26 1.30
CA TYR A 210 -4.25 10.62 1.82
C TYR A 210 -4.77 10.66 3.25
N ASN A 211 -4.24 11.60 4.04
CA ASN A 211 -4.75 12.01 5.34
C ASN A 211 -4.19 13.40 5.72
N TYR A 212 -4.56 13.94 6.88
CA TYR A 212 -4.01 15.19 7.38
C TYR A 212 -2.51 15.07 7.76
N PRO A 213 -1.72 16.16 7.70
CA PRO A 213 -0.25 16.13 7.79
C PRO A 213 0.38 15.41 8.99
N ILE A 214 -0.33 15.40 10.12
CA ILE A 214 0.12 14.79 11.38
C ILE A 214 -0.17 13.28 11.40
N GLU A 215 -1.13 12.82 10.60
CA GLU A 215 -1.60 11.45 10.60
C GLU A 215 -0.83 10.60 9.59
N SER A 216 -0.11 9.56 10.05
CA SER A 216 0.63 8.65 9.16
C SER A 216 -0.25 7.56 8.53
N LYS A 217 -1.46 7.35 9.06
CA LYS A 217 -2.36 6.30 8.61
C LYS A 217 -3.25 6.85 7.48
N PRO A 218 -3.18 6.34 6.24
CA PRO A 218 -4.00 6.85 5.16
C PRO A 218 -5.48 6.50 5.38
N LEU A 219 -6.37 7.45 5.08
CA LEU A 219 -7.82 7.30 5.22
C LEU A 219 -8.56 7.46 3.88
N TYR A 220 -8.09 8.31 2.98
CA TYR A 220 -8.79 8.63 1.73
C TYR A 220 -7.93 8.33 0.51
N CYS A 221 -8.53 8.06 -0.65
CA CYS A 221 -7.80 8.01 -1.92
C CYS A 221 -7.65 9.42 -2.52
N SER A 222 -6.92 9.55 -3.63
CA SER A 222 -6.70 10.84 -4.31
C SER A 222 -7.99 11.57 -4.70
N GLU A 223 -9.02 10.84 -5.12
CA GLU A 223 -10.30 11.41 -5.55
C GLU A 223 -11.19 11.85 -4.39
N HIS A 224 -11.01 11.27 -3.21
CA HIS A 224 -11.82 11.55 -2.03
C HIS A 224 -11.03 12.26 -0.93
N LYS A 225 -9.85 12.80 -1.26
CA LYS A 225 -9.09 13.62 -0.32
C LYS A 225 -9.90 14.88 -0.01
N LEU A 226 -9.97 15.25 1.27
CA LEU A 226 -10.56 16.52 1.67
C LEU A 226 -9.54 17.64 1.54
N LYS A 227 -10.02 18.89 1.65
CA LYS A 227 -9.15 20.06 1.71
C LYS A 227 -8.11 19.88 2.82
N ASP A 228 -6.88 20.29 2.55
CA ASP A 228 -5.71 20.23 3.44
C ASP A 228 -5.22 18.81 3.79
N MET A 229 -5.79 17.76 3.17
CA MET A 229 -5.21 16.42 3.24
C MET A 229 -4.01 16.29 2.31
N ILE A 230 -2.92 15.76 2.84
CA ILE A 230 -1.71 15.46 2.10
C ILE A 230 -1.61 13.98 1.81
N PHE A 231 -0.71 13.64 0.92
CA PHE A 231 -0.29 12.28 0.72
C PHE A 231 0.54 11.79 1.91
N VAL A 232 0.18 10.66 2.52
CA VAL A 232 0.82 10.20 3.78
C VAL A 232 1.54 8.86 3.66
N LEU A 233 1.58 8.29 2.46
CA LEU A 233 2.34 7.08 2.19
C LEU A 233 3.83 7.41 1.95
N GLY A 234 4.71 6.49 2.37
CA GLY A 234 6.15 6.66 2.23
C GLY A 234 6.83 7.34 3.42
N THR A 235 8.15 7.50 3.30
CA THR A 235 9.04 8.03 4.34
C THR A 235 9.18 9.54 4.18
N LYS A 236 9.21 10.29 5.29
CA LYS A 236 9.47 11.74 5.26
C LYS A 236 10.91 12.01 4.79
N CYS A 237 11.09 13.07 4.03
CA CYS A 237 12.39 13.67 3.79
C CYS A 237 13.08 13.94 5.13
N ILE A 238 14.38 13.62 5.24
CA ILE A 238 15.16 13.89 6.45
C ILE A 238 15.39 15.40 6.69
N ASN A 239 15.22 16.23 5.66
CA ASN A 239 15.41 17.67 5.79
C ASN A 239 14.26 18.29 6.60
N GLU A 240 14.58 18.90 7.75
CA GLU A 240 13.59 19.32 8.76
C GLU A 240 12.56 20.33 8.26
N TRP A 241 12.93 21.13 7.26
CA TRP A 241 12.05 22.14 6.64
C TRP A 241 11.26 21.59 5.45
N CYS A 242 11.35 20.29 5.17
CA CYS A 242 10.74 19.63 4.02
C CYS A 242 9.71 18.60 4.46
N GLU A 243 8.44 18.86 4.13
CA GLU A 243 7.33 17.96 4.48
C GLU A 243 7.09 16.85 3.43
N GLU A 244 7.87 16.87 2.33
CA GLU A 244 7.74 15.91 1.24
C GLU A 244 8.07 14.48 1.67
N ARG A 245 7.39 13.52 1.04
CA ARG A 245 7.57 12.08 1.28
C ARG A 245 8.03 11.36 0.03
N TYR A 246 8.80 10.30 0.21
CA TYR A 246 9.25 9.43 -0.87
C TYR A 246 8.98 7.95 -0.55
N TYR A 247 8.73 7.15 -1.58
CA TYR A 247 8.46 5.71 -1.42
C TYR A 247 9.71 4.84 -1.45
N ILE A 248 10.61 5.16 -2.37
CA ILE A 248 11.80 4.37 -2.64
C ILE A 248 12.99 5.19 -2.19
N ASN A 249 13.82 4.62 -1.33
CA ASN A 249 15.02 5.27 -0.83
C ASN A 249 16.13 5.28 -1.90
N LYS A 250 15.92 6.05 -2.98
CA LYS A 250 16.90 6.25 -4.06
C LYS A 250 17.82 7.46 -3.80
N TYR A 251 17.43 8.32 -2.87
CA TYR A 251 18.00 9.65 -2.67
C TYR A 251 18.48 9.84 -1.22
N ASP A 252 19.08 8.81 -0.63
CA ASP A 252 19.71 8.85 0.70
C ASP A 252 18.85 9.46 1.80
N ASN A 253 17.57 9.11 1.82
CA ASN A 253 16.52 9.63 2.71
C ASN A 253 16.06 11.07 2.51
N TYR A 254 16.44 11.71 1.42
CA TYR A 254 15.89 12.99 1.00
C TYR A 254 14.78 12.79 -0.04
N CYS A 255 13.83 13.73 -0.11
CA CYS A 255 13.00 13.84 -1.31
C CYS A 255 13.88 14.23 -2.50
N PHE A 256 13.43 13.92 -3.72
CA PHE A 256 14.20 14.20 -4.94
C PHE A 256 14.69 15.66 -5.00
N ARG A 257 13.80 16.62 -4.68
CA ARG A 257 14.13 18.04 -4.74
C ARG A 257 15.20 18.46 -3.73
N CYS A 258 15.11 18.01 -2.48
CA CYS A 258 16.14 18.29 -1.47
C CYS A 258 17.45 17.60 -1.82
N PHE A 259 17.40 16.36 -2.31
CA PHE A 259 18.58 15.61 -2.70
C PHE A 259 19.39 16.34 -3.78
N VAL A 260 18.73 16.81 -4.84
CA VAL A 260 19.45 17.47 -5.91
C VAL A 260 20.04 18.80 -5.47
N ASN A 261 19.30 19.59 -4.70
CA ASN A 261 19.78 20.88 -4.22
C ASN A 261 20.95 20.75 -3.22
N LEU A 262 20.95 19.71 -2.38
CA LEU A 262 21.99 19.48 -1.38
C LEU A 262 23.19 18.70 -1.93
N PHE A 263 22.97 17.86 -2.94
CA PHE A 263 23.99 16.97 -3.50
C PHE A 263 24.05 17.06 -5.04
N PRO A 264 24.34 18.24 -5.61
CA PRO A 264 24.32 18.44 -7.06
C PRO A 264 25.32 17.55 -7.82
N ASP A 265 26.44 17.18 -7.18
CA ASP A 265 27.49 16.38 -7.82
C ASP A 265 27.19 14.87 -7.86
N LYS A 266 26.18 14.41 -7.11
CA LYS A 266 25.85 12.98 -7.07
C LYS A 266 25.26 12.51 -8.41
N PRO A 267 25.52 11.25 -8.83
CA PRO A 267 24.99 10.71 -10.08
C PRO A 267 23.46 10.82 -10.23
N ASN A 268 22.73 10.70 -9.14
CA ASN A 268 21.27 10.80 -9.11
C ASN A 268 20.74 12.23 -9.25
N SER A 269 21.62 13.23 -9.20
CA SER A 269 21.34 14.65 -9.45
C SER A 269 21.71 15.06 -10.88
N ARG A 270 22.44 14.20 -11.61
CA ARG A 270 22.77 14.41 -13.01
C ARG A 270 21.47 14.47 -13.81
N ASN A 271 21.35 15.50 -14.64
CA ASN A 271 20.19 15.83 -15.48
C ASN A 271 19.07 16.68 -14.83
N TYR A 272 19.22 17.14 -13.58
CA TYR A 272 18.24 18.07 -13.00
C TYR A 272 18.24 19.41 -13.74
N LYS A 273 17.04 19.91 -14.07
CA LYS A 273 16.81 21.16 -14.82
C LYS A 273 17.63 21.28 -16.11
N THR A 274 18.04 20.17 -16.72
CA THR A 274 18.96 20.21 -17.87
C THR A 274 18.30 20.78 -19.11
N LYS A 275 17.01 20.48 -19.35
CA LYS A 275 16.27 21.07 -20.47
C LYS A 275 15.93 22.53 -20.20
N GLU A 276 15.46 22.83 -18.99
CA GLU A 276 15.23 24.19 -18.50
C GLU A 276 16.47 25.07 -18.70
N LYS A 277 17.63 24.62 -18.23
CA LYS A 277 18.90 25.31 -18.38
C LYS A 277 19.27 25.52 -19.86
N ALA A 278 19.12 24.51 -20.70
CA ALA A 278 19.43 24.65 -22.13
C ALA A 278 18.54 25.68 -22.84
N VAL A 279 17.27 25.82 -22.43
CA VAL A 279 16.38 26.87 -22.94
C VAL A 279 16.78 28.24 -22.39
N CYS A 280 17.12 28.33 -21.10
CA CYS A 280 17.60 29.56 -20.48
C CYS A 280 18.87 30.07 -21.16
N ASP A 281 19.88 29.20 -21.30
CA ASP A 281 21.15 29.52 -21.95
C ASP A 281 20.92 30.03 -23.39
N PHE A 282 20.03 29.38 -24.15
CA PHE A 282 19.66 29.83 -25.49
C PHE A 282 19.02 31.23 -25.51
N ILE A 283 18.11 31.54 -24.59
CA ILE A 283 17.46 32.85 -24.51
C ILE A 283 18.47 33.94 -24.11
N PHE A 284 19.34 33.65 -23.14
CA PHE A 284 20.41 34.57 -22.73
C PHE A 284 21.40 34.87 -23.86
N GLU A 285 21.81 33.85 -24.61
CA GLU A 285 22.72 34.02 -25.74
C GLU A 285 22.06 34.81 -26.88
N THR A 286 20.79 34.54 -27.16
CA THR A 286 20.04 35.15 -28.27
C THR A 286 19.67 36.61 -27.98
N PHE A 287 19.27 36.91 -26.74
CA PHE A 287 18.80 38.23 -26.32
C PHE A 287 19.73 38.84 -25.25
N ASN A 288 21.03 38.81 -25.52
CA ASN A 288 22.08 39.27 -24.59
C ASN A 288 22.03 40.78 -24.27
N ASN A 289 21.30 41.55 -25.07
CA ASN A 289 21.06 42.98 -24.88
C ASN A 289 19.91 43.27 -23.91
N MET A 290 19.18 42.25 -23.47
CA MET A 290 18.05 42.36 -22.57
C MET A 290 18.41 41.84 -21.17
N THR A 291 17.78 42.39 -20.14
CA THR A 291 18.01 41.95 -18.76
C THR A 291 16.98 40.89 -18.37
N TRP A 292 17.34 39.63 -18.58
CA TRP A 292 16.54 38.48 -18.15
C TRP A 292 16.81 38.13 -16.68
N ILE A 293 15.74 37.90 -15.93
CA ILE A 293 15.77 37.44 -14.54
C ILE A 293 15.47 35.93 -14.53
N THR A 294 16.37 35.15 -13.96
CA THR A 294 16.20 33.70 -13.75
C THR A 294 16.47 33.34 -12.30
N ASP A 295 15.70 32.38 -11.77
CA ASP A 295 15.87 31.74 -10.44
C ASP A 295 16.09 32.70 -9.24
N LYS A 296 15.73 33.97 -9.40
CA LYS A 296 15.73 35.01 -8.37
C LYS A 296 14.30 35.39 -8.03
N GLN A 297 14.04 35.67 -6.75
CA GLN A 297 12.80 36.34 -6.35
C GLN A 297 12.76 37.71 -7.04
N VAL A 298 11.61 38.06 -7.61
CA VAL A 298 11.40 39.38 -8.21
C VAL A 298 11.60 40.42 -7.11
N LEU A 299 12.49 41.40 -7.35
CA LEU A 299 12.69 42.52 -6.42
C LEU A 299 11.35 43.23 -6.22
N ASP A 300 10.96 43.45 -4.96
CA ASP A 300 9.68 44.04 -4.51
C ASP A 300 8.40 43.18 -4.68
N GLY A 301 8.53 41.90 -5.06
CA GLY A 301 7.41 40.95 -5.08
C GLY A 301 7.09 40.37 -3.69
N CYS A 302 5.81 40.31 -3.31
CA CYS A 302 5.39 39.75 -2.02
C CYS A 302 5.37 38.20 -2.05
N SER A 303 5.53 37.59 -3.23
CA SER A 303 5.52 36.13 -3.41
C SER A 303 6.93 35.50 -3.31
N ARG A 304 7.03 34.33 -2.67
CA ARG A 304 8.28 33.51 -2.61
C ARG A 304 8.68 32.90 -3.96
N ARG A 305 8.04 33.29 -5.07
CA ARG A 305 8.07 32.58 -6.35
C ARG A 305 9.23 33.01 -7.27
N ARG A 306 9.61 32.10 -8.16
CA ARG A 306 10.75 32.21 -9.07
C ARG A 306 10.31 31.72 -10.45
N PRO A 307 10.01 32.62 -11.40
CA PRO A 307 9.79 32.22 -12.79
C PRO A 307 11.09 31.65 -13.38
N ASP A 308 11.00 30.74 -14.34
CA ASP A 308 12.18 30.18 -15.00
C ASP A 308 12.94 31.30 -15.74
N LEU A 309 12.22 32.12 -16.52
CA LEU A 309 12.73 33.33 -17.16
C LEU A 309 11.68 34.45 -17.06
N LEU A 310 12.11 35.65 -16.68
CA LEU A 310 11.30 36.86 -16.69
C LEU A 310 12.04 38.01 -17.37
N LEU A 311 11.34 38.72 -18.25
CA LEU A 311 11.78 39.95 -18.87
C LEU A 311 10.78 41.06 -18.57
N ASP A 312 11.25 42.13 -17.96
CA ASP A 312 10.47 43.33 -17.68
C ASP A 312 10.76 44.40 -18.75
N LEU A 313 9.74 44.75 -19.56
CA LEU A 313 9.83 45.79 -20.60
C LEU A 313 9.33 47.16 -20.10
N GLY A 314 9.03 47.28 -18.81
CA GLY A 314 8.44 48.47 -18.19
C GLY A 314 6.92 48.55 -18.37
N TYR A 315 6.43 48.38 -19.60
CA TYR A 315 5.00 48.46 -19.94
C TYR A 315 4.26 47.11 -19.95
N GLN A 316 5.00 46.01 -20.11
CA GLN A 316 4.49 44.64 -20.02
C GLN A 316 5.61 43.71 -19.57
N VAL A 317 5.24 42.53 -19.07
CA VAL A 317 6.18 41.52 -18.58
C VAL A 317 6.05 40.26 -19.42
N ILE A 318 7.17 39.71 -19.87
CA ILE A 318 7.23 38.41 -20.54
C ILE A 318 7.78 37.39 -19.54
N ILE A 319 7.02 36.32 -19.32
CA ILE A 319 7.40 35.18 -18.49
C ILE A 319 7.48 33.95 -19.38
N ILE A 320 8.59 33.24 -19.34
CA ILE A 320 8.74 31.94 -20.01
C ILE A 320 8.85 30.87 -18.94
N GLU A 321 8.02 29.83 -19.06
CA GLU A 321 8.08 28.63 -18.21
C GLU A 321 8.47 27.43 -19.07
N VAL A 322 9.45 26.66 -18.60
CA VAL A 322 9.89 25.43 -19.25
C VAL A 322 9.16 24.25 -18.62
N ASP A 323 7.99 23.94 -19.17
CA ASP A 323 7.11 22.91 -18.66
C ASP A 323 7.54 21.51 -19.11
N GLU A 324 8.54 20.93 -18.45
CA GLU A 324 8.92 19.52 -18.67
C GLU A 324 7.72 18.58 -18.44
N ASN A 325 7.50 17.64 -19.37
CA ASN A 325 6.34 16.73 -19.41
C ASN A 325 4.96 17.42 -19.42
N GLN A 326 4.86 18.63 -19.98
CA GLN A 326 3.63 19.43 -20.11
C GLN A 326 2.97 19.81 -18.76
N HIS A 327 3.69 19.68 -17.64
CA HIS A 327 3.15 19.99 -16.31
C HIS A 327 1.78 19.30 -16.04
N ASN A 328 1.65 18.03 -16.47
CA ASN A 328 0.43 17.19 -16.36
C ASN A 328 -0.01 16.86 -14.92
N ASP A 329 0.57 17.49 -13.90
CA ASP A 329 0.10 17.35 -12.52
C ASP A 329 -1.21 18.14 -12.35
N TYR A 330 -2.28 17.37 -12.17
CA TYR A 330 -3.67 17.80 -12.03
C TYR A 330 -3.84 18.71 -10.79
N ASP A 331 -3.47 19.99 -10.91
CA ASP A 331 -3.76 21.02 -9.93
C ASP A 331 -4.06 22.38 -10.59
N SER A 332 -5.04 22.37 -11.50
CA SER A 332 -5.55 23.54 -12.22
C SER A 332 -6.20 24.60 -11.30
N THR A 333 -6.39 24.31 -10.01
CA THR A 333 -6.89 25.30 -9.04
C THR A 333 -5.80 26.20 -8.45
N CYS A 334 -4.54 25.77 -8.53
CA CYS A 334 -3.40 26.54 -8.03
C CYS A 334 -2.84 27.52 -9.07
N GLU A 335 -2.94 27.19 -10.37
CA GLU A 335 -2.50 28.04 -11.50
C GLU A 335 -3.19 29.42 -11.54
N ASN A 336 -4.51 29.49 -11.26
CA ASN A 336 -5.23 30.78 -11.28
C ASN A 336 -4.88 31.67 -10.08
N LYS A 337 -4.62 31.09 -8.89
CA LYS A 337 -4.06 31.84 -7.75
C LYS A 337 -2.62 32.27 -8.03
N ARG A 338 -1.85 31.42 -8.71
CA ARG A 338 -0.47 31.67 -9.16
C ARG A 338 -0.38 32.88 -10.09
N LEU A 339 -1.29 32.97 -11.06
CA LEU A 339 -1.41 34.06 -12.02
C LEU A 339 -1.77 35.41 -11.36
N MET A 340 -2.72 35.37 -10.41
CA MET A 340 -3.22 36.56 -9.71
C MET A 340 -2.18 37.16 -8.75
N GLU A 341 -1.34 36.34 -8.14
CA GLU A 341 -0.25 36.81 -7.26
C GLU A 341 0.90 37.42 -8.06
N LEU A 342 1.26 36.86 -9.22
CA LEU A 342 2.25 37.45 -10.13
C LEU A 342 1.76 38.80 -10.71
N SER A 343 0.47 38.91 -11.05
CA SER A 343 -0.14 40.17 -11.51
C SER A 343 -0.06 41.29 -10.46
N LYS A 344 -0.22 40.97 -9.17
CA LYS A 344 -0.03 41.93 -8.07
C LYS A 344 1.42 42.35 -7.93
N ASP A 345 2.36 41.41 -8.01
CA ASP A 345 3.80 41.68 -7.86
C ASP A 345 4.36 42.55 -9.01
N VAL A 346 3.77 42.49 -10.20
CA VAL A 346 4.17 43.35 -11.35
C VAL A 346 3.32 44.62 -11.49
N GLY A 347 2.50 44.97 -10.50
CA GLY A 347 1.72 46.22 -10.50
C GLY A 347 0.61 46.29 -11.55
N HIS A 348 -0.08 45.16 -11.82
CA HIS A 348 -1.17 45.05 -12.81
C HIS A 348 -0.78 45.33 -14.27
N ARG A 349 0.51 45.24 -14.60
CA ARG A 349 0.97 45.28 -15.99
C ARG A 349 0.53 44.03 -16.75
N ASN A 350 0.38 44.18 -18.06
CA ASN A 350 0.01 43.07 -18.92
C ASN A 350 1.12 42.01 -18.93
N ILE A 351 0.73 40.73 -18.77
CA ILE A 351 1.64 39.60 -18.69
C ILE A 351 1.50 38.73 -19.93
N ILE A 352 2.61 38.46 -20.61
CA ILE A 352 2.71 37.43 -21.64
C ILE A 352 3.35 36.20 -21.03
N PHE A 353 2.63 35.10 -21.03
CA PHE A 353 3.06 33.83 -20.45
C PHE A 353 3.33 32.82 -21.57
N ILE A 354 4.60 32.56 -21.85
CA ILE A 354 5.03 31.61 -22.89
C ILE A 354 5.41 30.29 -22.21
N ARG A 355 4.56 29.28 -22.39
CA ARG A 355 4.77 27.92 -21.88
C ARG A 355 5.45 27.09 -22.96
N PHE A 356 6.67 26.64 -22.68
CA PHE A 356 7.48 25.90 -23.64
C PHE A 356 7.67 24.46 -23.16
N ASN A 357 7.13 23.49 -23.90
CA ASN A 357 7.34 22.07 -23.62
C ASN A 357 8.57 21.52 -24.38
N PRO A 358 9.65 21.12 -23.69
CA PRO A 358 10.82 20.53 -24.34
C PRO A 358 10.65 19.03 -24.65
N ASP A 359 9.55 18.39 -24.24
CA ASP A 359 9.35 16.94 -24.28
C ASP A 359 8.49 16.45 -25.45
N ASP A 360 8.04 15.20 -25.41
CA ASP A 360 7.07 14.69 -26.37
C ASP A 360 5.70 15.35 -26.21
N TYR A 361 4.99 15.41 -27.33
CA TYR A 361 3.62 15.94 -27.40
C TYR A 361 2.87 15.31 -28.59
N LYS A 362 1.56 15.51 -28.62
CA LYS A 362 0.68 15.12 -29.73
C LYS A 362 0.32 16.33 -30.57
N ASN A 363 0.50 16.23 -31.89
CA ASN A 363 0.06 17.26 -32.82
C ASN A 363 -1.46 17.20 -33.07
N ILE A 364 -1.99 18.16 -33.83
CA ILE A 364 -3.38 18.21 -34.30
C ILE A 364 -3.88 16.93 -35.00
N ASN A 365 -2.98 16.13 -35.56
CA ASN A 365 -3.32 14.84 -36.18
C ASN A 365 -3.33 13.68 -35.17
N ASN A 366 -3.19 13.97 -33.87
CA ASN A 366 -3.04 13.01 -32.77
C ASN A 366 -1.80 12.09 -32.93
N GLU A 367 -0.81 12.54 -33.69
CA GLU A 367 0.46 11.83 -33.89
C GLU A 367 1.44 12.21 -32.77
N LYS A 368 2.05 11.18 -32.16
CA LYS A 368 3.02 11.39 -31.08
C LYS A 368 4.37 11.86 -31.64
N ILE A 369 4.69 13.13 -31.41
CA ILE A 369 6.01 13.71 -31.67
C ILE A 369 6.93 13.38 -30.49
N LYS A 370 8.02 12.65 -30.75
CA LYS A 370 8.96 12.24 -29.70
C LYS A 370 9.79 13.41 -29.16
N SER A 371 10.26 13.30 -27.92
CA SER A 371 11.20 14.25 -27.31
C SER A 371 12.52 14.27 -28.09
N CYS A 372 13.09 15.46 -28.27
CA CYS A 372 14.40 15.63 -28.89
C CYS A 372 15.55 15.18 -27.98
N TRP A 373 15.26 14.97 -26.70
CA TRP A 373 16.21 14.62 -25.66
C TRP A 373 16.24 13.12 -25.41
N SER A 374 17.43 12.56 -25.22
CA SER A 374 17.59 11.18 -24.79
C SER A 374 18.81 11.00 -23.90
N ILE A 375 18.80 9.92 -23.12
CA ILE A 375 19.91 9.60 -22.21
C ILE A 375 21.03 8.94 -23.00
N ASN A 376 22.22 9.54 -22.95
CA ASN A 376 23.42 8.91 -23.48
C ASN A 376 23.72 7.64 -22.66
N LYS A 377 23.74 6.49 -23.33
CA LYS A 377 23.90 5.18 -22.68
C LYS A 377 25.26 4.99 -22.00
N THR A 378 26.30 5.73 -22.39
CA THR A 378 27.65 5.59 -21.81
C THR A 378 27.80 6.37 -20.50
N ASN A 379 27.34 7.62 -20.47
CA ASN A 379 27.57 8.52 -19.34
C ASN A 379 26.28 8.90 -18.58
N THR A 380 25.12 8.37 -18.99
CA THR A 380 23.80 8.64 -18.38
C THR A 380 23.39 10.12 -18.37
N ILE A 381 23.97 10.94 -19.25
CA ILE A 381 23.67 12.38 -19.40
C ILE A 381 22.56 12.58 -20.43
N LEU A 382 21.60 13.47 -20.14
CA LEU A 382 20.57 13.91 -21.07
C LEU A 382 21.21 14.76 -22.17
N ILE A 383 21.04 14.34 -23.42
CA ILE A 383 21.56 15.05 -24.59
C ILE A 383 20.48 15.16 -25.67
N VAL A 384 20.56 16.20 -26.48
CA VAL A 384 19.81 16.25 -27.74
C VAL A 384 20.52 15.36 -28.75
N ASN A 385 19.83 14.35 -29.29
CA ASN A 385 20.45 13.46 -30.26
C ASN A 385 20.84 14.22 -31.54
N THR A 386 21.92 13.81 -32.20
CA THR A 386 22.34 14.38 -33.48
C THR A 386 21.24 14.35 -34.54
N LYS A 387 20.46 13.26 -34.61
CA LYS A 387 19.31 13.13 -35.52
C LYS A 387 18.14 14.07 -35.18
N ASP A 388 17.98 14.43 -33.91
CA ASP A 388 16.85 15.22 -33.40
C ASP A 388 17.21 16.71 -33.23
N ARG A 389 18.49 17.08 -33.46
CA ARG A 389 19.01 18.45 -33.34
C ARG A 389 18.28 19.44 -34.24
N LYS A 390 17.92 19.04 -35.47
CA LYS A 390 17.15 19.90 -36.40
C LYS A 390 15.77 20.23 -35.81
N GLN A 391 15.11 19.26 -35.20
CA GLN A 391 13.81 19.45 -34.57
C GLN A 391 13.92 20.31 -33.31
N TRP A 392 14.93 20.07 -32.48
CA TRP A 392 15.17 20.91 -31.29
C TRP A 392 15.42 22.37 -31.66
N ASN A 393 16.27 22.63 -32.65
CA ASN A 393 16.53 23.99 -33.13
C ASN A 393 15.27 24.64 -33.69
N MET A 394 14.40 23.90 -34.38
CA MET A 394 13.10 24.41 -34.83
C MET A 394 12.21 24.83 -33.65
N ARG A 395 12.22 24.07 -32.54
CA ARG A 395 11.48 24.45 -31.33
C ARG A 395 12.04 25.74 -30.71
N LEU A 396 13.36 25.83 -30.57
CA LEU A 396 14.02 27.02 -30.05
C LEU A 396 13.79 28.25 -30.95
N GLU A 397 13.82 28.09 -32.26
CA GLU A 397 13.53 29.19 -33.20
C GLU A 397 12.07 29.64 -33.10
N THR A 398 11.13 28.71 -32.88
CA THR A 398 9.72 29.05 -32.65
C THR A 398 9.55 29.85 -31.37
N LEU A 399 10.23 29.44 -30.29
CA LEU A 399 10.25 30.19 -29.03
C LEU A 399 10.84 31.59 -29.23
N LYS A 400 12.01 31.69 -29.86
CA LYS A 400 12.65 32.96 -30.20
C LYS A 400 11.72 33.88 -30.98
N ASN A 401 11.09 33.39 -32.04
CA ASN A 401 10.16 34.18 -32.86
C ASN A 401 8.97 34.70 -32.05
N LYS A 402 8.47 33.91 -31.09
CA LYS A 402 7.40 34.36 -30.19
C LYS A 402 7.87 35.40 -29.17
N VAL A 403 9.04 35.21 -28.60
CA VAL A 403 9.65 36.19 -27.70
C VAL A 403 9.88 37.51 -28.43
N GLU A 404 10.51 37.47 -29.61
CA GLU A 404 10.76 38.64 -30.46
C GLU A 404 9.47 39.35 -30.89
N TYR A 405 8.42 38.58 -31.23
CA TYR A 405 7.11 39.15 -31.50
C TYR A 405 6.60 39.95 -30.30
N TRP A 406 6.62 39.39 -29.08
CA TRP A 406 6.10 40.07 -27.90
C TRP A 406 7.01 41.14 -27.32
N ILE A 407 8.30 41.15 -27.65
CA ILE A 407 9.16 42.30 -27.37
C ILE A 407 8.71 43.52 -28.18
N ASN A 408 8.23 43.28 -29.41
CA ASN A 408 7.87 44.33 -30.37
C ASN A 408 6.36 44.65 -30.42
N ASN A 409 5.51 43.84 -29.77
CA ASN A 409 4.06 43.97 -29.81
C ASN A 409 3.47 44.03 -28.40
N LYS A 410 2.38 44.79 -28.26
CA LYS A 410 1.65 44.93 -27.00
C LYS A 410 0.39 44.08 -27.02
N THR A 411 0.03 43.53 -25.86
CA THR A 411 -1.30 42.94 -25.65
C THR A 411 -2.19 43.93 -24.91
N ASP A 412 -3.49 43.87 -25.16
CA ASP A 412 -4.51 44.55 -24.36
C ASP A 412 -5.10 43.63 -23.27
N LYS A 413 -4.75 42.34 -23.29
CA LYS A 413 -5.17 41.39 -22.26
C LYS A 413 -4.28 41.55 -21.03
N MET A 414 -4.88 41.52 -19.84
CA MET A 414 -4.10 41.46 -18.59
C MET A 414 -3.16 40.25 -18.57
N VAL A 415 -3.60 39.11 -19.10
CA VAL A 415 -2.76 37.93 -19.27
C VAL A 415 -3.02 37.31 -20.65
N GLU A 416 -1.94 37.10 -21.40
CA GLU A 416 -1.91 36.32 -22.63
C GLU A 416 -1.13 35.03 -22.36
N ILE A 417 -1.70 33.86 -22.68
CA ILE A 417 -1.03 32.57 -22.47
C ILE A 417 -0.78 31.91 -23.82
N ILE A 418 0.46 31.49 -24.05
CA ILE A 418 0.92 30.91 -25.30
C ILE A 418 1.55 29.57 -24.98
N GLN A 419 0.98 28.50 -25.52
CA GLN A 419 1.50 27.15 -25.37
C GLN A 419 2.25 26.75 -26.63
N LEU A 420 3.51 26.32 -26.45
CA LEU A 420 4.36 25.83 -27.53
C LEU A 420 4.66 24.35 -27.31
N PHE A 421 4.32 23.53 -28.31
CA PHE A 421 4.59 22.09 -28.34
C PHE A 421 3.83 21.27 -27.27
N TYR A 422 2.56 21.58 -27.06
CA TYR A 422 1.65 20.85 -26.16
C TYR A 422 0.79 19.86 -26.91
N ASP A 423 0.16 18.91 -26.19
CA ASP A 423 -0.89 18.06 -26.75
C ASP A 423 -2.05 18.93 -27.24
N GLU A 424 -2.27 18.94 -28.56
CA GLU A 424 -3.43 19.57 -29.17
C GLU A 424 -4.63 18.62 -29.04
N CYS A 425 -5.72 19.10 -28.42
CA CYS A 425 -6.95 18.36 -28.21
C CYS A 425 -7.86 18.38 -29.43
#